data_AF-A0A7I8D1L5-F1
#
_entry.id   AF-A0A7I8D1L5-F1
#
_cell.length_a   1.000
_cell.length_b   1.000
_cell.length_c   1.000
_cell.angle_alpha   90.00
_cell.angle_beta   90.00
_cell.angle_gamma   90.00
#
_symmetry.space_group_name_H-M   'P 1'
#
loop_
_entity.id
_entity.type
_entity.pdbx_description
1 polymer ?
#
loop_
_entity_poly.entity_id
_entity_poly.type
_entity_poly.pdbx_seq_one_letter_code
_entity_poly.pdbx_strand_id
1 'polypeptide(L)'
;MTILVVESSQTELAAIASIIGSAYPKAQIHPFDDGMEAVQYGFNHQIDVVYSAVILPHLTGFDIARLLRRVHPDIKVYLLDNSTQYQKRAEKEGISGFHCLPLTKAAIREAD
;
A
#
# COMPACT_ATOMS: atom_id res chain seq x y z
N MET A 1 -11.90 -8.39 -4.22
CA MET A 1 -11.01 -7.29 -3.83
C MET A 1 -9.60 -7.82 -3.83
N THR A 2 -8.74 -7.22 -4.65
CA THR A 2 -7.32 -7.55 -4.77
C THR A 2 -6.52 -6.42 -4.14
N ILE A 3 -5.68 -6.78 -3.16
CA ILE A 3 -4.89 -5.84 -2.37
C ILE A 3 -3.41 -6.15 -2.56
N LEU A 4 -2.65 -5.14 -2.98
CA LEU A 4 -1.19 -5.21 -2.98
C LEU A 4 -0.65 -4.71 -1.65
N VAL A 5 0.39 -5.40 -1.16
CA VAL A 5 1.17 -4.95 -0.01
C VAL A 5 2.61 -4.82 -0.47
N VAL A 6 3.22 -3.66 -0.31
CA VAL A 6 4.57 -3.38 -0.81
C VAL A 6 5.46 -2.90 0.33
N GLU A 7 6.45 -3.70 0.68
CA GLU A 7 7.40 -3.41 1.76
C GLU A 7 8.69 -4.20 1.54
N SER A 8 9.83 -3.51 1.50
CA SER A 8 11.16 -4.09 1.24
C SER A 8 11.68 -4.99 2.37
N SER A 9 11.21 -4.79 3.60
CA SER A 9 11.53 -5.65 4.74
C SER A 9 10.62 -6.88 4.75
N GLN A 10 11.17 -8.07 4.49
CA GLN A 10 10.39 -9.32 4.48
C GLN A 10 9.60 -9.56 5.77
N THR A 11 10.17 -9.20 6.93
CA THR A 11 9.51 -9.33 8.23
C THR A 11 8.31 -8.40 8.34
N GLU A 12 8.45 -7.14 7.95
CA GLU A 12 7.36 -6.16 7.99
C GLU A 12 6.31 -6.48 6.93
N LEU A 13 6.72 -6.87 5.72
CA LEU A 13 5.85 -7.32 4.64
C LEU A 13 4.94 -8.47 5.10
N ALA A 14 5.52 -9.50 5.72
CA ALA A 14 4.76 -10.63 6.25
C ALA A 14 3.78 -10.21 7.36
N ALA A 15 4.21 -9.32 8.28
CA ALA A 15 3.37 -8.83 9.37
C ALA A 15 2.19 -7.99 8.84
N ILE A 16 2.47 -7.03 7.95
CA ILE A 16 1.47 -6.15 7.34
C ILE A 16 0.46 -6.98 6.52
N ALA A 17 0.95 -7.89 5.67
CA ALA A 17 0.09 -8.77 4.87
C ALA A 17 -0.83 -9.64 5.75
N SER A 18 -0.31 -10.16 6.87
CA SER A 18 -1.12 -10.91 7.85
C SER A 18 -2.22 -10.06 8.47
N ILE A 19 -1.89 -8.83 8.88
CA ILE A 19 -2.84 -7.90 9.51
C ILE A 19 -3.93 -7.47 8.51
N ILE A 20 -3.55 -7.13 7.29
CA ILE A 20 -4.48 -6.76 6.21
C ILE A 20 -5.37 -7.96 5.84
N GLY A 21 -4.80 -9.17 5.70
CA GLY A 21 -5.57 -10.38 5.43
C GLY A 21 -6.59 -10.69 6.54
N SER A 22 -6.23 -10.44 7.80
CA SER A 22 -7.17 -10.56 8.94
C SER A 22 -8.25 -9.48 8.92
N ALA A 23 -7.94 -8.26 8.47
CA ALA A 23 -8.90 -7.16 8.32
C ALA A 23 -9.89 -7.42 7.17
N TYR A 24 -9.40 -8.03 6.08
CA TYR A 24 -10.17 -8.35 4.88
C TYR A 24 -10.11 -9.86 4.54
N PRO A 25 -10.83 -10.73 5.27
CA PRO A 25 -10.72 -12.19 5.10
C PRO A 25 -11.12 -12.74 3.72
N LYS A 26 -11.80 -11.93 2.91
CA LYS A 26 -12.23 -12.29 1.54
C LYS A 26 -11.38 -11.64 0.45
N ALA A 27 -10.41 -10.81 0.82
CA ALA A 27 -9.52 -10.18 -0.14
C ALA A 27 -8.39 -11.12 -0.55
N GLN A 28 -7.93 -10.97 -1.79
CA GLN A 28 -6.71 -11.61 -2.28
C GLN A 28 -5.54 -10.68 -1.94
N ILE A 29 -4.63 -11.14 -1.10
CA ILE A 29 -3.47 -10.36 -0.66
C ILE A 29 -2.25 -10.78 -1.47
N HIS A 30 -1.63 -9.81 -2.15
CA HIS A 30 -0.44 -10.03 -2.96
C HIS A 30 0.73 -9.19 -2.39
N PRO A 31 1.62 -9.80 -1.59
CA PRO A 31 2.79 -9.13 -1.07
C PRO A 31 3.91 -9.03 -2.11
N PHE A 32 4.61 -7.90 -2.11
CA PHE A 32 5.79 -7.61 -2.93
C PHE A 32 6.85 -6.91 -2.07
N ASP A 33 8.10 -7.33 -2.17
CA ASP A 33 9.25 -6.65 -1.56
C ASP A 33 9.92 -5.64 -2.50
N ASP A 34 9.59 -5.70 -3.79
CA ASP A 34 10.03 -4.76 -4.81
C ASP A 34 8.85 -3.94 -5.38
N GLY A 35 9.02 -2.62 -5.40
CA GLY A 35 7.99 -1.70 -5.88
C GLY A 35 7.76 -1.76 -7.40
N MET A 36 8.80 -2.07 -8.18
CA MET A 36 8.67 -2.23 -9.63
C MET A 36 7.90 -3.50 -9.97
N GLU A 37 8.13 -4.60 -9.25
CA GLU A 37 7.36 -5.84 -9.42
C GLU A 37 5.87 -5.61 -9.09
N ALA A 38 5.57 -4.90 -8.00
CA ALA A 38 4.19 -4.56 -7.64
C ALA A 38 3.50 -3.72 -8.73
N VAL A 39 4.21 -2.74 -9.28
CA VAL A 39 3.71 -1.91 -10.38
C VAL A 39 3.50 -2.73 -11.65
N GLN A 40 4.45 -3.59 -12.01
CA GLN A 40 4.34 -4.48 -13.16
C GLN A 40 3.16 -5.44 -13.02
N TYR A 41 2.94 -5.99 -11.83
CA TYR A 41 1.78 -6.81 -11.53
C TYR A 41 0.48 -6.01 -11.72
N GLY A 42 0.41 -4.79 -11.17
CA GLY A 42 -0.76 -3.92 -11.28
C GLY A 42 -1.04 -3.43 -12.70
N PHE A 43 -0.06 -3.37 -13.59
CA PHE A 43 -0.32 -3.09 -15.01
C PHE A 43 -1.01 -4.24 -15.75
N ASN A 44 -0.86 -5.48 -15.25
CA ASN A 44 -1.37 -6.69 -15.91
C ASN A 44 -2.59 -7.29 -15.20
N HIS A 45 -2.98 -6.77 -14.03
CA HIS A 45 -4.06 -7.29 -13.20
C HIS A 45 -4.94 -6.15 -12.69
N GLN A 46 -6.21 -6.44 -12.42
CA GLN A 46 -7.11 -5.50 -11.77
C GLN A 46 -6.80 -5.43 -10.27
N ILE A 47 -6.49 -4.23 -9.78
CA ILE A 47 -6.13 -3.96 -8.39
C ILE A 47 -7.10 -2.92 -7.81
N ASP A 48 -7.62 -3.20 -6.61
CA ASP A 48 -8.54 -2.29 -5.93
C ASP A 48 -7.81 -1.41 -4.91
N VAL A 49 -6.84 -1.97 -4.20
CA VAL A 49 -6.15 -1.30 -3.08
C VAL A 49 -4.65 -1.60 -3.08
N VAL A 50 -3.84 -0.61 -2.72
CA VAL A 50 -2.40 -0.75 -2.46
C VAL A 50 -2.09 -0.22 -1.07
N TYR A 51 -1.41 -1.02 -0.26
CA TYR A 51 -0.70 -0.59 0.94
C TYR A 51 0.79 -0.60 0.63
N SER A 52 1.46 0.54 0.71
CA SER A 52 2.88 0.65 0.34
C SER A 52 3.66 1.38 1.41
N ALA A 53 4.85 0.87 1.73
CA ALA A 53 5.88 1.66 2.37
C ALA A 53 6.14 2.94 1.57
N VAL A 54 6.41 4.06 2.25
CA VAL A 54 6.73 5.32 1.57
C VAL A 54 8.06 5.23 0.85
N ILE A 55 9.08 4.67 1.50
CA ILE A 55 10.43 4.57 0.98
C ILE A 55 10.71 3.10 0.65
N LEU A 56 10.96 2.84 -0.64
CA LEU A 56 11.35 1.54 -1.15
C LEU A 56 12.68 1.69 -1.92
N PRO A 57 13.38 0.59 -2.23
CA PRO A 57 14.44 0.62 -3.22
C PRO A 57 13.92 1.13 -4.56
N HIS A 58 14.59 2.14 -5.13
CA HIS A 58 14.34 2.72 -6.46
C HIS A 58 13.00 3.45 -6.68
N LEU A 59 11.95 3.13 -5.93
CA LEU A 59 10.64 3.78 -5.99
C LEU A 59 10.20 4.31 -4.63
N THR A 60 9.24 5.23 -4.65
CA THR A 60 8.47 5.60 -3.46
C THR A 60 7.04 5.09 -3.57
N GLY A 61 6.35 4.93 -2.44
CA GLY A 61 4.91 4.62 -2.46
C GLY A 61 4.08 5.68 -3.22
N PHE A 62 4.57 6.94 -3.26
CA PHE A 62 3.99 8.00 -4.10
C PHE A 62 4.15 7.71 -5.59
N ASP A 63 5.32 7.20 -6.01
CA ASP A 63 5.54 6.79 -7.41
C ASP A 63 4.65 5.62 -7.79
N ILE A 64 4.51 4.61 -6.92
CA ILE A 64 3.59 3.48 -7.13
C ILE A 64 2.16 3.99 -7.30
N ALA A 65 1.70 4.88 -6.42
CA ALA A 65 0.37 5.49 -6.52
C ALA A 65 0.18 6.20 -7.87
N ARG A 66 1.13 7.05 -8.25
CA ARG A 66 1.09 7.80 -9.50
C ARG A 66 1.10 6.90 -10.73
N LEU A 67 1.87 5.82 -10.72
CA LEU A 67 1.99 4.88 -11.83
C LEU A 67 0.72 4.04 -11.99
N LEU A 68 0.20 3.46 -10.90
CA LEU A 68 -0.98 2.61 -10.93
C LEU A 68 -2.27 3.39 -11.21
N ARG A 69 -2.38 4.64 -10.76
CA ARG A 69 -3.53 5.51 -11.10
C ARG A 69 -3.69 5.78 -12.59
N ARG A 70 -2.64 5.59 -13.40
CA ARG A 70 -2.73 5.72 -14.87
C ARG A 70 -3.56 4.62 -15.52
N VAL A 71 -3.62 3.45 -14.89
CA VAL A 71 -4.35 2.27 -15.40
C VAL A 71 -5.55 1.90 -14.53
N HIS A 72 -5.52 2.26 -13.24
CA HIS A 72 -6.61 2.10 -12.28
C HIS A 72 -6.94 3.47 -11.67
N PRO A 73 -7.71 4.35 -12.36
CA PRO A 73 -7.96 5.72 -11.89
C PRO A 73 -8.57 5.81 -10.48
N ASP A 74 -9.37 4.81 -10.10
CA ASP A 74 -10.08 4.75 -8.83
C ASP A 74 -9.35 3.93 -7.74
N ILE A 75 -8.10 3.53 -7.99
CA ILE A 75 -7.34 2.71 -7.03
C ILE A 75 -7.14 3.45 -5.71
N LYS A 76 -7.44 2.77 -4.61
CA LYS A 76 -7.13 3.29 -3.27
C LYS A 76 -5.67 3.01 -2.93
N VAL A 77 -4.95 4.02 -2.46
CA VAL A 77 -3.55 3.87 -2.05
C VAL A 77 -3.37 4.39 -0.64
N TYR A 78 -2.86 3.53 0.23
CA TYR A 78 -2.54 3.81 1.62
C TYR A 78 -1.02 3.72 1.81
N LEU A 79 -0.43 4.78 2.36
CA LEU A 79 1.00 4.84 2.62
C LEU A 79 1.32 4.42 4.05
N LEU A 80 2.43 3.70 4.22
CA LEU A 80 2.93 3.19 5.49
C LEU A 80 4.32 3.78 5.76
N ASP A 81 4.55 4.29 6.97
CA ASP A 81 5.88 4.73 7.42
C ASP A 81 5.98 4.65 8.95
N ASN A 82 7.20 4.64 9.48
CA ASN A 82 7.48 4.69 10.93
C ASN A 82 7.37 6.11 11.51
N SER A 83 6.99 7.10 10.70
CA SER A 83 6.82 8.50 11.11
C SER A 83 5.69 9.18 10.35
N THR A 84 5.26 10.35 10.80
CA THR A 84 4.20 11.13 10.13
C THR A 84 4.74 12.18 9.16
N GLN A 85 6.04 12.18 8.86
CA GLN A 85 6.69 13.24 8.09
C GLN A 85 6.11 13.42 6.68
N TYR A 86 5.57 12.35 6.09
CA TYR A 86 4.97 12.35 4.76
C TYR A 86 3.46 12.53 4.75
N GLN A 87 2.79 12.59 5.90
CA GLN A 87 1.34 12.67 5.98
C GLN A 87 0.80 13.91 5.24
N LYS A 88 1.39 15.10 5.48
CA LYS A 88 1.00 16.33 4.78
C LYS A 88 1.21 16.24 3.27
N ARG A 89 2.21 15.49 2.82
CA ARG A 89 2.46 15.25 1.40
C ARG A 89 1.41 14.30 0.81
N ALA A 90 1.08 13.24 1.52
CA ALA A 90 0.03 12.29 1.16
C ALA A 90 -1.32 13.01 0.95
N GLU A 91 -1.70 13.89 1.87
CA GLU A 91 -2.91 14.72 1.75
C GLU A 91 -2.86 15.61 0.51
N LYS A 92 -1.73 16.31 0.28
CA LYS A 92 -1.55 17.20 -0.88
C LYS A 92 -1.61 16.47 -2.22
N GLU A 93 -1.08 15.25 -2.29
CA GLU A 93 -1.09 14.42 -3.50
C GLU A 93 -2.37 13.56 -3.64
N GLY A 94 -3.35 13.76 -2.74
CA GLY A 94 -4.63 13.05 -2.77
C GLY A 94 -4.49 11.55 -2.59
N ILE A 95 -3.51 11.09 -1.80
CA ILE A 95 -3.37 9.70 -1.38
C ILE A 95 -4.56 9.34 -0.48
N SER A 96 -5.07 8.10 -0.60
CA SER A 96 -6.30 7.68 0.07
C SER A 96 -6.17 7.58 1.59
N GLY A 97 -4.97 7.33 2.10
CA GLY A 97 -4.69 7.39 3.53
C GLY A 97 -3.22 7.19 3.87
N PHE A 98 -2.92 7.36 5.15
CA PHE A 98 -1.57 7.24 5.70
C PHE A 98 -1.66 6.56 7.06
N HIS A 99 -0.87 5.51 7.29
CA HIS A 99 -0.80 4.81 8.57
C HIS A 99 0.64 4.79 9.10
N CYS A 100 0.77 5.05 10.39
CA CYS A 100 2.04 4.88 11.09
C CYS A 100 2.23 3.40 11.44
N LEU A 101 3.44 2.88 11.24
CA LEU A 101 3.84 1.55 11.68
C LEU A 101 4.16 1.54 13.19
N PRO A 102 3.98 0.40 13.89
CA PRO A 102 3.46 -0.87 13.38
C PRO A 102 1.96 -0.80 13.04
N LEU A 103 1.57 -1.34 11.89
CA LEU A 103 0.18 -1.34 11.46
C LEU A 103 -0.66 -2.19 12.43
N THR A 104 -1.88 -1.76 12.74
CA THR A 104 -2.82 -2.54 13.55
C THR A 104 -4.13 -2.71 12.80
N LYS A 105 -4.87 -3.79 13.14
CA LYS A 105 -6.19 -4.05 12.55
C LYS A 105 -7.20 -2.92 12.83
N ALA A 106 -7.07 -2.23 13.96
CA ALA A 106 -7.91 -1.09 14.30
C ALA A 106 -7.69 0.08 13.34
N ALA A 107 -6.43 0.40 13.03
CA ALA A 107 -6.07 1.50 12.14
C ALA A 107 -6.60 1.33 10.69
N ILE A 108 -6.78 0.10 10.23
CA ILE A 108 -7.32 -0.20 8.89
C ILE A 108 -8.81 0.14 8.79
N ARG A 109 -9.59 -0.18 9.84
CA ARG A 109 -11.06 -0.06 9.83
C ARG A 109 -11.59 1.36 9.95
N GLU A 110 -10.77 2.29 10.41
CA GLU A 110 -11.16 3.71 10.51
C GLU A 110 -11.17 4.42 9.13
N ALA A 111 -10.66 3.77 8.08
CA ALA A 111 -10.46 4.35 6.75
C ALA A 111 -11.40 3.80 5.66
N ASP A 112 -12.38 2.96 6.03
CA ASP A 112 -13.49 2.46 5.17
C ASP A 112 -14.74 3.33 5.31
#